data_AF-A0A257LZ21-F1
#
_entry.id   AF-A0A257LZ21-F1
#
_cell.length_a   1.000
_cell.length_b   1.000
_cell.length_c   1.000
_cell.angle_alpha   90.00
_cell.angle_beta   90.00
_cell.angle_gamma   90.00
#
_symmetry.space_group_name_H-M   'P 1'
#
loop_
_entity.id
_entity.type
_entity.pdbx_description
1 polymer ?
#
loop_
_entity_poly.entity_id
_entity_poly.type
_entity_poly.pdbx_seq_one_letter_code
_entity_poly.pdbx_strand_id
1 'polypeptide(L)'
;YEKPSIDSGASGVLRYSAGSWVIDELRLEAKSRLAVRGSLVIGADKKLSGRLEVGLPARQITTFLSRLDSVFSPPREEMRWIDVEISGTTTAPLDDFSKRLVSTAAPKSSKPVPLDSDPRSRFEDATRPR
;
A
#
# COMPACT_ATOMS: atom_id res chain seq x y z
N TYR A 1 -13.16 13.12 14.03
CA TYR A 1 -12.77 12.77 12.65
C TYR A 1 -13.06 13.99 11.78
N GLU A 2 -12.01 14.62 11.26
CA GLU A 2 -12.14 15.76 10.35
C GLU A 2 -12.11 15.21 8.91
N LYS A 3 -13.14 15.51 8.11
CA LYS A 3 -13.17 15.10 6.71
C LYS A 3 -12.19 16.01 5.94
N PRO A 4 -11.21 15.47 5.21
CA PRO A 4 -10.33 16.30 4.39
C PRO A 4 -11.16 17.03 3.33
N SER A 5 -11.08 18.36 3.27
CA SER A 5 -11.63 19.14 2.15
C SER A 5 -10.65 19.10 0.97
N ILE A 6 -11.16 18.72 -0.20
CA ILE A 6 -10.38 18.71 -1.46
C ILE A 6 -10.59 20.08 -2.11
N ASP A 7 -10.05 21.14 -1.48
CA ASP A 7 -10.27 22.53 -1.92
C ASP A 7 -9.22 23.03 -2.94
N SER A 8 -8.19 22.24 -3.28
CA SER A 8 -7.08 22.71 -4.13
C SER A 8 -7.03 22.20 -5.56
N GLY A 9 -7.84 21.21 -5.92
CA GLY A 9 -7.87 20.67 -7.29
C GLY A 9 -8.44 19.26 -7.31
N ALA A 10 -9.58 19.11 -7.97
CA ALA A 10 -10.13 17.82 -8.36
C ALA A 10 -10.28 17.84 -9.89
N SER A 11 -9.62 16.92 -10.57
CA SER A 11 -9.76 16.73 -12.01
C SER A 11 -9.94 15.26 -12.34
N GLY A 12 -10.54 14.99 -13.49
CA GLY A 12 -10.70 13.65 -14.02
C GLY A 12 -11.57 13.66 -15.27
N VAL A 13 -11.48 12.59 -16.04
CA VAL A 13 -12.28 12.37 -17.25
C VAL A 13 -13.33 11.32 -16.92
N LEU A 14 -14.59 11.75 -16.90
CA LEU A 14 -15.74 10.86 -16.68
C LEU A 14 -16.34 10.47 -18.03
N ARG A 15 -16.40 9.17 -18.30
CA ARG A 15 -17.01 8.61 -19.51
C ARG A 15 -18.10 7.62 -19.13
N TYR A 16 -19.23 7.69 -19.81
CA TYR A 16 -20.28 6.69 -19.72
C TYR A 16 -20.44 6.01 -21.07
N SER A 17 -20.37 4.69 -21.08
CA SER A 17 -20.59 3.88 -22.28
C SER A 17 -21.08 2.49 -21.91
N ALA A 18 -22.05 1.98 -22.66
CA ALA A 18 -22.58 0.62 -22.51
C ALA A 18 -22.94 0.23 -21.06
N GLY A 19 -23.60 1.12 -20.32
CA GLY A 19 -24.02 0.84 -18.95
C GLY A 19 -22.94 1.02 -17.88
N SER A 20 -21.70 1.33 -18.26
CA SER A 20 -20.55 1.45 -17.36
C SER A 20 -20.03 2.89 -17.29
N TRP A 21 -19.61 3.31 -16.11
CA TRP A 21 -18.87 4.55 -15.91
C TRP A 21 -17.38 4.26 -15.80
N VAL A 22 -16.59 5.10 -16.45
CA VAL A 22 -15.13 5.09 -16.34
C VAL A 22 -14.69 6.47 -15.90
N ILE A 23 -13.94 6.52 -14.82
CA ILE A 23 -13.25 7.69 -14.32
C ILE A 23 -11.77 7.46 -14.60
N ASP A 24 -11.21 8.19 -15.54
CA ASP A 24 -9.78 8.18 -15.84
C ASP A 24 -9.14 9.50 -15.45
N GLU A 25 -7.81 9.50 -15.33
CA GLU A 25 -7.03 10.68 -15.01
C GLU A 25 -7.51 11.40 -13.73
N LEU A 26 -8.07 10.63 -12.79
CA LEU A 26 -8.48 11.16 -11.50
C LEU A 26 -7.26 11.77 -10.84
N ARG A 27 -7.38 13.01 -10.38
CA ARG A 27 -6.43 13.70 -9.52
C ARG A 27 -7.20 14.46 -8.48
N LEU A 28 -6.98 14.11 -7.22
CA LEU A 28 -7.52 14.77 -6.06
C LEU A 28 -6.34 15.21 -5.22
N GLU A 29 -6.25 16.51 -4.92
CA GLU A 29 -5.18 17.03 -4.09
C GLU A 29 -5.74 17.89 -2.97
N ALA A 30 -5.37 17.55 -1.74
CA ALA A 30 -5.53 18.39 -0.56
C ALA A 30 -4.16 18.96 -0.20
N LYS A 31 -4.01 20.29 -0.35
CA LYS A 31 -2.74 21.04 -0.20
C LYS A 31 -1.82 20.46 0.88
N SER A 32 -0.69 19.90 0.45
CA SER A 32 0.36 19.39 1.32
C SER A 32 -0.10 18.37 2.38
N ARG A 33 -1.21 17.65 2.13
CA ARG A 33 -1.76 16.63 3.05
C ARG A 33 -1.96 15.28 2.40
N LEU A 34 -2.54 15.27 1.20
CA LEU A 34 -2.92 14.04 0.52
C LEU A 34 -3.04 14.31 -0.97
N ALA A 35 -2.55 13.37 -1.77
CA ALA A 35 -2.85 13.30 -3.18
C ALA A 35 -3.44 11.92 -3.51
N VAL A 36 -4.43 11.86 -4.37
CA VAL A 36 -4.97 10.60 -4.91
C VAL A 36 -5.03 10.74 -6.41
N ARG A 37 -4.50 9.74 -7.13
CA ARG A 37 -4.59 9.72 -8.59
C ARG A 37 -4.81 8.32 -9.13
N GLY A 38 -5.41 8.19 -10.31
CA GLY A 38 -5.59 6.88 -10.94
C GLY A 38 -6.87 6.77 -11.75
N SER A 39 -7.45 5.57 -11.78
CA SER A 39 -8.68 5.30 -12.52
C SER A 39 -9.59 4.33 -11.79
N LEU A 40 -10.88 4.49 -12.04
CA LEU A 40 -11.96 3.70 -11.48
C LEU A 40 -12.96 3.35 -12.58
N VAL A 41 -13.50 2.15 -12.51
CA VAL A 41 -14.56 1.66 -13.38
C VAL A 41 -15.73 1.24 -12.50
N ILE A 42 -16.92 1.67 -12.88
CA ILE A 42 -18.18 1.20 -12.34
C ILE A 42 -18.88 0.44 -13.46
N GLY A 43 -18.90 -0.89 -13.36
CA GLY A 43 -19.58 -1.74 -14.31
C GLY A 43 -21.11 -1.57 -14.27
N ALA A 44 -21.78 -2.02 -15.33
CA ALA A 44 -23.25 -2.06 -15.39
C ALA A 44 -23.88 -2.90 -14.26
N ASP A 45 -23.12 -3.87 -13.73
CA ASP A 45 -23.48 -4.69 -12.56
C ASP A 45 -23.23 -3.99 -11.22
N LYS A 46 -22.93 -2.68 -11.23
CA LYS A 46 -22.57 -1.85 -10.08
C LYS A 46 -21.28 -2.27 -9.37
N LYS A 47 -20.47 -3.17 -9.95
CA LYS A 47 -19.16 -3.48 -9.42
C LYS A 47 -18.23 -2.30 -9.63
N LEU A 48 -17.48 -2.00 -8.59
CA LEU A 48 -16.41 -1.01 -8.61
C LEU A 48 -15.08 -1.74 -8.76
N SER A 49 -14.22 -1.27 -9.64
CA SER A 49 -12.85 -1.73 -9.74
C SER A 49 -11.92 -0.58 -10.12
N GLY A 50 -10.65 -0.65 -9.76
CA GLY A 50 -9.68 0.32 -10.23
C GLY A 50 -8.40 0.32 -9.42
N ARG A 51 -7.49 1.23 -9.80
CA ARG A 51 -6.22 1.42 -9.12
C ARG A 51 -6.03 2.88 -8.82
N LEU A 52 -5.75 3.17 -7.55
CA LEU A 52 -5.47 4.50 -7.05
C LEU A 52 -4.08 4.54 -6.44
N GLU A 53 -3.28 5.51 -6.83
CA GLU A 53 -2.06 5.90 -6.15
C GLU A 53 -2.42 6.93 -5.06
N VAL A 54 -2.08 6.62 -3.81
CA VAL A 54 -2.29 7.51 -2.68
C VAL A 54 -0.95 8.08 -2.24
N GLY A 55 -0.81 9.40 -2.31
CA GLY A 55 0.38 10.16 -1.98
C GLY A 55 0.25 10.85 -0.64
N LEU A 56 1.25 10.70 0.22
CA LEU A 56 1.39 11.42 1.49
C LEU A 56 2.67 12.24 1.49
N PRO A 57 2.70 13.43 2.12
CA PRO A 57 3.90 14.26 2.20
C PRO A 57 5.05 13.49 2.84
N ALA A 58 6.22 13.49 2.19
CA ALA A 58 7.38 12.73 2.67
C ALA A 58 7.77 13.11 4.11
N ARG A 59 7.60 14.39 4.47
CA ARG A 59 7.85 14.94 5.81
C ARG A 59 6.91 14.39 6.90
N GLN A 60 5.73 13.88 6.54
CA GLN A 60 4.79 13.26 7.48
C GLN A 60 5.14 11.79 7.73
N ILE A 61 5.75 11.12 6.75
CA ILE A 61 6.15 9.70 6.87
C ILE A 61 7.39 9.54 7.77
N THR A 62 8.27 10.55 7.83
CA THR A 62 9.51 10.52 8.60
C THR A 62 9.34 10.38 10.12
N THR A 63 8.19 10.76 10.68
CA THR A 63 7.98 10.73 12.13
C THR A 63 7.41 9.39 12.62
N PHE A 64 6.77 8.60 11.75
CA PHE A 64 6.08 7.39 12.18
C PHE A 64 6.85 6.09 11.90
N LEU A 65 7.45 5.87 10.73
CA LEU A 65 7.72 4.49 10.32
C LEU A 65 8.90 4.32 9.33
N SER A 66 10.09 4.04 9.84
CA SER A 66 11.14 3.33 9.07
C SER A 66 10.68 1.98 8.50
N ARG A 67 9.56 1.45 9.01
CA ARG A 67 8.92 0.20 8.54
C ARG A 67 8.03 0.39 7.30
N LEU A 68 7.67 1.63 6.95
CA LEU A 68 6.83 1.92 5.78
C LEU A 68 7.61 2.14 4.49
N ASP A 69 8.95 2.19 4.56
CA ASP A 69 9.79 2.33 3.37
C ASP A 69 9.63 1.16 2.38
N SER A 70 9.16 0.00 2.84
CA SER A 70 8.86 -1.16 1.99
C SER A 70 7.51 -1.06 1.27
N VAL A 71 6.61 -0.18 1.72
CA VAL A 71 5.26 -0.03 1.17
C VAL A 71 5.17 1.19 0.26
N PHE A 72 5.78 2.28 0.70
CA PHE A 72 5.73 3.53 -0.02
C PHE A 72 6.92 3.65 -0.97
N SER A 73 6.64 4.04 -2.21
CA SER A 73 7.66 4.39 -3.21
C SER A 73 8.68 5.38 -2.63
N PRO A 74 9.90 5.46 -3.18
CA PRO A 74 10.79 6.58 -2.93
C PRO A 74 10.08 7.93 -3.13
N PRO A 75 10.52 9.00 -2.44
CA PRO A 75 9.91 10.32 -2.59
C PRO A 75 9.93 10.76 -4.06
N ARG A 76 8.75 11.12 -4.59
CA ARG A 76 8.57 11.75 -5.90
C ARG A 76 7.53 12.86 -5.75
N GLU A 77 7.81 14.03 -6.33
CA GLU A 77 6.91 15.20 -6.22
C GLU A 77 6.64 15.59 -4.74
N GLU A 78 7.66 15.52 -3.87
CA GLU A 78 7.55 15.73 -2.40
C GLU A 78 6.63 14.75 -1.65
N MET A 79 6.07 13.79 -2.36
CA MET A 79 5.13 12.79 -1.87
C MET A 79 5.76 11.40 -1.88
N ARG A 80 5.30 10.55 -0.97
CA ARG A 80 5.56 9.11 -0.94
C ARG A 80 4.26 8.44 -1.33
N TRP A 81 4.31 7.50 -2.28
CA TRP A 81 3.09 6.95 -2.88
C TRP A 81 2.94 5.47 -2.60
N ILE A 82 1.68 5.03 -2.54
CA ILE A 82 1.31 3.61 -2.43
C ILE A 82 0.19 3.32 -3.44
N ASP A 83 0.32 2.19 -4.12
CA ASP A 83 -0.71 1.66 -4.99
C ASP A 83 -1.78 0.94 -4.16
N VAL A 84 -3.03 1.32 -4.39
CA VAL A 84 -4.22 0.74 -3.74
C VAL A 84 -5.15 0.20 -4.82
N GLU A 85 -5.55 -1.05 -4.65
CA GLU A 85 -6.57 -1.66 -5.48
C GLU A 85 -7.94 -1.39 -4.88
N ILE A 86 -8.84 -0.86 -5.70
CA ILE A 86 -10.23 -0.61 -5.33
C ILE A 86 -11.09 -1.69 -5.98
N SER A 87 -12.01 -2.27 -5.19
CA SER A 87 -12.90 -3.34 -5.63
C SER A 87 -14.27 -3.24 -4.93
N GLY A 88 -15.13 -4.26 -5.11
CA GLY A 88 -16.43 -4.33 -4.44
C GLY A 88 -17.54 -3.70 -5.26
N THR A 89 -18.38 -2.89 -4.63
CA THR A 89 -19.54 -2.25 -5.26
C THR A 89 -19.61 -0.77 -4.94
N THR A 90 -20.40 -0.01 -5.69
CA THR A 90 -20.61 1.43 -5.41
C THR A 90 -21.18 1.72 -4.02
N THR A 91 -21.93 0.79 -3.42
CA THR A 91 -22.50 0.93 -2.06
C THR A 91 -21.61 0.33 -0.97
N ALA A 92 -20.70 -0.56 -1.33
CA ALA A 92 -19.76 -1.21 -0.43
C ALA A 92 -18.39 -1.32 -1.13
N PRO A 93 -17.64 -0.20 -1.24
CA PRO A 93 -16.31 -0.22 -1.82
C PRO A 93 -15.34 -0.92 -0.87
N LEU A 94 -14.39 -1.64 -1.45
CA LEU A 94 -13.32 -2.33 -0.75
C LEU A 94 -11.96 -1.84 -1.25
N ASP A 95 -10.98 -1.80 -0.36
CA ASP A 95 -9.59 -1.50 -0.67
C ASP A 95 -8.64 -2.54 -0.06
N ASP A 96 -7.40 -2.55 -0.54
CA ASP A 96 -6.33 -3.38 0.00
C ASP A 96 -5.26 -2.59 0.78
N PHE A 97 -5.50 -1.29 1.06
CA PHE A 97 -4.52 -0.39 1.70
C PHE A 97 -4.11 -0.90 3.09
N SER A 98 -5.10 -1.23 3.92
CA SER A 98 -4.83 -1.75 5.27
C SER A 98 -4.04 -3.07 5.24
N LYS A 99 -4.34 -3.94 4.27
CA LYS A 99 -3.62 -5.21 4.09
C LYS A 99 -2.16 -4.96 3.70
N ARG A 100 -1.91 -4.01 2.79
CA ARG A 100 -0.55 -3.63 2.35
C ARG A 100 0.28 -3.02 3.47
N LEU A 101 -0.33 -2.22 4.33
CA LEU A 101 0.34 -1.66 5.52
C LEU A 101 0.71 -2.73 6.55
N VAL A 102 -0.15 -3.71 6.79
CA VAL A 102 0.09 -4.76 7.81
C VAL A 102 1.04 -5.85 7.28
N SER A 103 0.94 -6.23 6.01
CA SER A 103 1.77 -7.29 5.39
C SER A 103 3.27 -6.99 5.42
N THR A 104 3.65 -5.73 5.54
CA THR A 104 5.03 -5.23 5.62
C THR A 104 5.47 -4.89 7.03
N ALA A 105 4.51 -4.73 7.97
CA ALA A 105 4.77 -4.58 9.39
C ALA A 105 5.06 -5.92 10.10
N ALA A 106 4.73 -7.04 9.46
CA ALA A 106 5.14 -8.36 9.94
C ALA A 106 6.68 -8.42 9.97
N PRO A 107 7.31 -8.72 11.13
CA PRO A 107 8.75 -8.93 11.16
C PRO A 107 9.08 -10.01 10.14
N LYS A 108 10.11 -9.80 9.31
CA LYS A 108 10.71 -10.89 8.52
C LYS A 108 10.93 -12.02 9.50
N SER A 109 10.13 -13.08 9.40
CA SER A 109 10.36 -14.31 10.14
C SER A 109 11.79 -14.70 9.81
N SER A 110 12.69 -14.57 10.79
CA SER A 110 13.96 -15.23 10.75
C SER A 110 13.63 -16.69 10.44
N LYS A 111 14.12 -17.19 9.30
CA LYS A 111 14.05 -18.61 8.96
C LYS A 111 14.24 -19.43 10.24
N PRO A 112 13.46 -20.49 10.49
CA PRO A 112 13.75 -21.38 11.60
C PRO A 112 15.20 -21.81 11.41
N VAL A 113 16.07 -21.45 12.36
CA VAL A 113 17.35 -22.13 12.49
C VAL A 113 16.97 -23.59 12.68
N PRO A 114 17.41 -24.52 11.81
CA PRO A 114 17.15 -25.94 12.04
C PRO A 114 17.63 -26.26 13.45
N LEU A 115 16.71 -26.76 14.27
CA LEU A 115 16.99 -27.21 15.63
C LEU A 115 17.69 -28.58 15.53
N ASP A 116 18.89 -28.60 14.95
CA ASP A 116 19.80 -29.72 14.97
C ASP A 116 21.22 -29.18 15.10
N SER A 117 21.54 -28.81 16.31
CA SER A 117 22.92 -28.79 16.79
C SER A 117 22.88 -29.45 18.15
N ASP A 118 22.83 -30.78 18.15
CA ASP A 118 23.04 -31.56 19.37
C ASP A 118 24.37 -31.06 20.01
N PRO A 119 24.34 -30.50 21.22
CA PRO A 119 25.53 -29.99 21.89
C PRO A 119 26.58 -31.09 22.14
N ARG A 120 26.23 -32.38 21.99
CA ARG A 120 27.15 -33.51 22.11
C ARG A 120 28.05 -33.69 20.89
N SER A 121 27.61 -33.34 19.68
CA SER A 121 28.42 -33.50 18.46
C SER A 121 29.60 -32.54 18.38
N ARG A 122 29.57 -31.40 19.08
CA ARG A 122 30.70 -30.45 19.12
C ARG A 122 31.84 -30.85 20.04
N PHE A 123 31.55 -31.67 21.07
CA PHE A 123 32.58 -32.14 22.00
C PHE A 123 33.37 -33.32 21.43
N GLU A 124 32.72 -34.21 20.68
CA GLU A 124 33.38 -35.40 20.12
C GLU A 124 34.43 -35.06 19.05
N ASP A 125 34.29 -33.94 18.34
CA ASP A 125 35.27 -33.50 17.33
C ASP A 125 36.51 -32.85 17.94
N ALA A 126 36.44 -32.38 19.20
CA ALA A 126 37.55 -31.73 19.90
C ALA A 126 38.50 -32.70 20.61
N THR A 127 38.11 -33.98 20.76
CA THR A 127 38.89 -34.99 21.49
C THR A 127 39.40 -36.12 20.62
N ARG A 128 39.25 -36.06 19.29
CA ARG A 128 39.82 -37.07 18.40
C ARG A 128 41.35 -36.89 18.33
N PRO A 129 42.15 -37.90 18.72
CA PRO A 129 43.59 -37.86 18.51
C PRO A 129 43.89 -37.96 17.01
N ARG A 130 44.92 -37.26 16.55
CA ARG A 130 45.48 -37.42 15.19
C ARG A 130 46.24 -38.73 15.05
#